data_AF-A0A536GTM3-F1
#
_entry.id   AF-A0A536GTM3-F1
#
_cell.length_a   1.000
_cell.length_b   1.000
_cell.length_c   1.000
_cell.angle_alpha   90.00
_cell.angle_beta   90.00
_cell.angle_gamma   90.00
#
_symmetry.space_group_name_H-M   'P 1'
#
loop_
_entity.id
_entity.type
_entity.pdbx_description
1 polymer ?
#
loop_
_entity_poly.entity_id
_entity_poly.type
_entity_poly.pdbx_seq_one_letter_code
_entity_poly.pdbx_strand_id
1 'polypeptide(L)'
;MGGCGDGHGGRLRLLRDWDLHHSTCAGHAGGDPAAGAPAVPPPKGPARRRGTLQLSRRQVAIVTDSTADLPPVLAATRAISVVPLTLHFDGQSLLDGVDITPEEFYRRLPTATTHPTTSQPSPGRFAEVYAALLEDHESVVSIHISEKLSGTVDSARQAADMTDPKRVRVIDSEVVSMSLGLITLVASALAAQDLDATAIESRVRAMRPQLHTYFSVATLEFLRRGGRIGRASALLGSVLQVKPVLCIRDGLVTPLERVRTFDRALNRVVELTREVNNGKGVCLIVGHADAQADAERVGRELEPIADTLMIQPLGPVVGAHAGPGVVGVGCYPADLFPLGIKPALSSAATSPPRA
;
A
#
# COMPACT_ATOMS: atom_id res chain seq x y z
N MET A 1 2.00 -18.93 50.44
CA MET A 1 1.15 -19.80 49.59
C MET A 1 0.59 -18.88 48.51
N GLY A 2 0.85 -18.96 47.22
CA GLY A 2 1.52 -19.89 46.32
C GLY A 2 0.93 -19.55 44.95
N GLY A 3 1.76 -19.26 43.93
CA GLY A 3 1.26 -18.89 42.60
C GLY A 3 2.31 -18.24 41.71
N CYS A 4 3.21 -19.07 41.16
CA CYS A 4 4.10 -18.75 40.05
C CYS A 4 3.31 -18.56 38.74
N GLY A 5 3.77 -17.65 37.88
CA GLY A 5 3.36 -17.55 36.49
C GLY A 5 4.34 -16.66 35.72
N ASP A 6 5.16 -17.30 34.88
CA ASP A 6 6.29 -16.74 34.15
C ASP A 6 5.91 -15.64 33.14
N GLY A 7 6.66 -14.53 33.18
CA GLY A 7 6.63 -13.48 32.16
C GLY A 7 7.98 -13.39 31.45
N HIS A 8 8.10 -14.03 30.29
CA HIS A 8 9.26 -13.90 29.41
C HIS A 8 9.37 -12.47 28.86
N GLY A 9 10.42 -11.76 29.28
CA GLY A 9 10.88 -10.52 28.67
C GLY A 9 11.59 -10.78 27.34
N GLY A 10 10.90 -10.53 26.23
CA GLY A 10 11.48 -10.48 24.89
C GLY A 10 11.97 -9.07 24.56
N ARG A 11 13.30 -8.91 24.45
CA ARG A 11 13.99 -7.67 24.07
C ARG A 11 13.62 -7.25 22.63
N LEU A 12 13.19 -6.00 22.45
CA LEU A 12 13.31 -5.29 21.18
C LEU A 12 14.80 -5.21 20.82
N ARG A 13 15.21 -5.83 19.72
CA ARG A 13 16.48 -5.51 19.04
C ARG A 13 16.16 -4.57 17.88
N LEU A 14 16.49 -3.31 18.09
CA LEU A 14 16.79 -2.35 17.04
C LEU A 14 18.02 -2.87 16.28
N LEU A 15 17.90 -3.09 14.97
CA LEU A 15 19.06 -3.31 14.11
C LEU A 15 19.43 -1.96 13.48
N ARG A 16 20.57 -1.45 13.97
CA ARG A 16 21.37 -0.38 13.38
C ARG A 16 22.62 -0.99 12.75
N ASP A 17 23.09 -0.27 11.74
CA ASP A 17 24.46 -0.13 11.25
C ASP A 17 25.08 -1.30 10.47
N TRP A 18 25.17 -1.06 9.16
CA TRP A 18 26.05 -1.73 8.21
C TRP A 18 27.38 -0.99 8.20
N ASP A 19 28.46 -1.67 8.57
CA ASP A 19 29.82 -1.23 8.24
C ASP A 19 30.77 -2.44 8.22
N LEU A 20 31.60 -2.49 7.16
CA LEU A 20 33.02 -2.88 7.10
C LEU A 20 33.42 -3.77 5.91
N HIS A 21 34.02 -3.08 4.94
CA HIS A 21 35.39 -3.28 4.43
C HIS A 21 36.04 -4.69 4.40
N HIS A 22 36.59 -4.97 3.20
CA HIS A 22 37.66 -5.88 2.84
C HIS A 22 38.82 -5.99 3.86
N SER A 23 39.44 -7.18 3.99
CA SER A 23 40.79 -7.46 3.44
C SER A 23 41.50 -8.72 4.01
N THR A 24 42.15 -9.45 3.08
CA THR A 24 43.47 -10.12 3.16
C THR A 24 43.68 -11.53 3.75
N CYS A 25 44.65 -12.18 3.09
CA CYS A 25 45.05 -13.59 3.05
C CYS A 25 46.23 -13.96 3.99
N ALA A 26 46.49 -15.28 4.11
CA ALA A 26 47.79 -15.98 3.92
C ALA A 26 48.37 -16.85 5.07
N GLY A 27 48.99 -17.99 4.67
CA GLY A 27 50.04 -18.80 5.36
C GLY A 27 49.60 -20.20 5.85
N HIS A 28 49.94 -21.37 5.28
CA HIS A 28 51.24 -22.13 5.13
C HIS A 28 52.04 -22.26 6.45
N ALA A 29 52.67 -23.37 6.88
CA ALA A 29 52.76 -24.79 6.49
C ALA A 29 53.58 -25.56 7.58
N GLY A 30 53.50 -26.90 7.65
CA GLY A 30 54.65 -27.77 7.97
C GLY A 30 54.60 -28.68 9.21
N GLY A 31 54.87 -29.97 9.01
CA GLY A 31 55.53 -30.86 10.01
C GLY A 31 54.88 -32.23 10.27
N ASP A 32 55.50 -33.30 9.77
CA ASP A 32 55.28 -34.75 10.03
C ASP A 32 56.65 -35.34 10.47
N PRO A 33 56.89 -36.62 10.88
CA PRO A 33 55.99 -37.76 11.18
C PRO A 33 56.41 -38.61 12.43
N ALA A 34 55.61 -39.62 12.83
CA ALA A 34 56.11 -40.92 13.35
C ALA A 34 55.00 -41.96 13.64
N ALA A 35 55.04 -43.06 12.87
CA ALA A 35 54.74 -44.48 13.13
C ALA A 35 53.75 -44.97 14.23
N GLY A 36 52.82 -45.85 13.81
CA GLY A 36 52.59 -47.14 14.51
C GLY A 36 51.14 -47.59 14.79
N ALA A 37 50.75 -48.71 14.15
CA ALA A 37 49.67 -49.68 14.48
C ALA A 37 48.24 -49.46 13.92
N PRO A 38 47.52 -50.55 13.55
CA PRO A 38 46.31 -50.49 12.74
C PRO A 38 45.07 -50.19 13.59
N ALA A 39 44.37 -49.09 13.28
CA ALA A 39 43.12 -48.75 13.94
C ALA A 39 41.94 -49.55 13.34
N VAL A 40 41.28 -50.29 14.23
CA VAL A 40 39.98 -50.95 14.04
C VAL A 40 38.95 -49.96 13.49
N PRO A 41 38.14 -50.29 12.46
CA PRO A 41 37.13 -49.37 11.95
C PRO A 41 36.08 -49.09 13.04
N PRO A 42 35.71 -47.82 13.28
CA PRO A 42 34.66 -47.52 14.25
C PRO A 42 33.32 -48.08 13.78
N PRO A 43 32.42 -48.45 14.71
CA PRO A 43 31.11 -48.99 14.36
C PRO A 43 30.34 -47.96 13.53
N LYS A 44 29.68 -48.44 12.46
CA LYS A 44 28.77 -47.64 11.65
C LYS A 44 27.64 -47.13 12.55
N GLY A 45 27.78 -45.91 13.05
CA GLY A 45 26.72 -45.20 13.75
C GLY A 45 25.50 -45.05 12.83
N PRO A 46 24.28 -44.96 13.39
CA PRO A 46 23.07 -44.85 12.59
C PRO A 46 23.20 -43.64 11.69
N ALA A 47 22.89 -43.83 10.40
CA ALA A 47 22.93 -42.76 9.40
C ALA A 47 22.15 -41.56 9.94
N ARG A 48 22.86 -40.51 10.34
CA ARG A 48 22.26 -39.21 10.60
C ARG A 48 21.68 -38.77 9.26
N ARG A 49 20.36 -38.98 9.09
CA ARG A 49 19.58 -38.19 8.15
C ARG A 49 19.80 -36.75 8.57
N ARG A 50 20.74 -36.06 7.91
CA ARG A 50 20.72 -34.61 7.81
C ARG A 50 19.43 -34.31 7.08
N GLY A 51 18.33 -34.24 7.82
CA GLY A 51 17.18 -33.48 7.41
C GLY A 51 17.69 -32.06 7.33
N THR A 52 18.07 -31.63 6.13
CA THR A 52 18.02 -30.21 5.81
C THR A 52 16.60 -29.83 6.15
N LEU A 53 16.41 -29.07 7.24
CA LEU A 53 15.19 -28.30 7.43
C LEU A 53 15.16 -27.38 6.23
N GLN A 54 14.53 -27.85 5.16
CA GLN A 54 14.16 -27.05 4.03
C GLN A 54 13.18 -26.05 4.63
N LEU A 55 13.70 -24.89 5.04
CA LEU A 55 12.90 -23.73 5.38
C LEU A 55 11.93 -23.61 4.21
N SER A 56 10.67 -23.95 4.45
CA SER A 56 9.64 -23.84 3.42
C SER A 56 9.73 -22.40 2.93
N ARG A 57 10.14 -22.18 1.68
CA ARG A 57 10.07 -20.85 1.08
C ARG A 57 8.61 -20.43 1.24
N ARG A 58 8.37 -19.43 2.10
CA ARG A 58 7.04 -19.07 2.54
C ARG A 58 6.48 -18.04 1.58
N GLN A 59 5.24 -18.27 1.15
CA GLN A 59 4.25 -17.28 0.69
C GLN A 59 4.69 -16.28 -0.40
N VAL A 60 3.69 -15.71 -1.05
CA VAL A 60 3.88 -14.65 -2.04
C VAL A 60 4.06 -13.33 -1.28
N ALA A 61 5.16 -12.61 -1.52
CA ALA A 61 5.31 -11.27 -0.98
C ALA A 61 4.43 -10.28 -1.75
N ILE A 62 3.69 -9.44 -1.02
CA ILE A 62 2.87 -8.39 -1.63
C ILE A 62 3.60 -7.05 -1.54
N VAL A 63 3.75 -6.41 -2.69
CA VAL A 63 4.34 -5.08 -2.83
C VAL A 63 3.31 -4.12 -3.41
N THR A 64 3.29 -2.89 -2.92
CA THR A 64 2.59 -1.77 -3.54
C THR A 64 3.45 -0.51 -3.48
N ASP A 65 2.90 0.62 -3.88
CA ASP A 65 3.54 1.93 -3.77
C ASP A 65 2.77 2.86 -2.83
N SER A 66 3.40 3.98 -2.41
CA SER A 66 2.82 4.86 -1.38
C SER A 66 1.46 5.45 -1.75
N THR A 67 1.12 5.49 -3.05
CA THR A 67 -0.19 5.99 -3.48
C THR A 67 -1.34 5.04 -3.19
N ALA A 68 -1.09 3.86 -2.61
CA ALA A 68 -2.13 3.03 -2.01
C ALA A 68 -2.76 3.68 -0.76
N ASP A 69 -2.10 4.69 -0.20
CA ASP A 69 -2.50 5.44 1.00
C ASP A 69 -2.81 4.54 2.21
N LEU A 70 -2.21 3.34 2.27
CA LEU A 70 -2.42 2.43 3.39
C LEU A 70 -1.75 2.98 4.66
N PRO A 71 -2.41 2.91 5.83
CA PRO A 71 -1.80 3.29 7.09
C PRO A 71 -0.56 2.41 7.34
N PRO A 72 0.59 2.98 7.76
CA PRO A 72 1.83 2.20 7.92
C PRO A 72 1.69 0.99 8.85
N VAL A 73 0.91 1.14 9.93
CA VAL A 73 0.62 0.05 10.87
C VAL A 73 -0.18 -1.07 10.20
N LEU A 74 -1.14 -0.73 9.35
CA LEU A 74 -1.93 -1.73 8.62
C LEU A 74 -1.08 -2.44 7.56
N ALA A 75 -0.27 -1.70 6.80
CA ALA A 75 0.64 -2.30 5.82
C ALA A 75 1.59 -3.30 6.49
N ALA A 76 2.20 -2.91 7.62
CA ALA A 76 3.09 -3.78 8.38
C ALA A 76 2.39 -5.03 8.93
N THR A 77 1.22 -4.86 9.56
CA THR A 77 0.44 -6.00 10.13
C THR A 77 -0.09 -6.95 9.06
N ARG A 78 -0.24 -6.49 7.82
CA ARG A 78 -0.64 -7.27 6.65
C ARG A 78 0.54 -7.76 5.80
N ALA A 79 1.78 -7.59 6.28
CA ALA A 79 3.00 -7.97 5.56
C ALA A 79 3.07 -7.40 4.12
N ILE A 80 2.59 -6.17 3.94
CA ILE A 80 2.63 -5.44 2.66
C ILE A 80 3.88 -4.55 2.66
N SER A 81 4.72 -4.74 1.66
CA SER A 81 5.86 -3.85 1.40
C SER A 81 5.38 -2.65 0.57
N VAL A 82 5.66 -1.43 1.05
CA VAL A 82 5.28 -0.19 0.35
C VAL A 82 6.53 0.50 -0.18
N VAL A 83 6.58 0.76 -1.48
CA VAL A 83 7.66 1.52 -2.12
C VAL A 83 7.27 2.99 -2.21
N PRO A 84 7.97 3.91 -1.50
CA PRO A 84 7.58 5.31 -1.47
C PRO A 84 7.84 6.01 -2.79
N LEU A 85 6.86 6.78 -3.27
CA LEU A 85 7.07 7.79 -4.29
C LEU A 85 7.73 9.03 -3.69
N THR A 86 8.30 9.88 -4.54
CA THR A 86 8.93 11.13 -4.11
C THR A 86 8.00 12.31 -4.35
N LEU A 87 7.80 13.11 -3.31
CA LEU A 87 7.22 14.45 -3.36
C LEU A 87 8.36 15.48 -3.49
N HIS A 88 8.27 16.35 -4.48
CA HIS A 88 9.13 17.53 -4.63
C HIS A 88 8.36 18.76 -4.15
N PHE A 89 8.78 19.33 -3.03
CA PHE A 89 8.02 20.35 -2.32
C PHE A 89 8.92 21.36 -1.62
N ASP A 90 8.74 22.65 -1.94
CA ASP A 90 9.57 23.77 -1.45
C ASP A 90 11.09 23.51 -1.54
N GLY A 91 11.54 22.99 -2.69
CA GLY A 91 12.96 22.71 -2.96
C GLY A 91 13.51 21.44 -2.30
N GLN A 92 12.67 20.65 -1.63
CA GLN A 92 13.05 19.38 -1.02
C GLN A 92 12.46 18.20 -1.81
N SER A 93 13.18 17.08 -1.83
CA SER A 93 12.68 15.78 -2.28
C SER A 93 12.43 14.91 -1.06
N LEU A 94 11.16 14.54 -0.84
CA LEU A 94 10.68 13.87 0.37
C LEU A 94 10.00 12.56 -0.04
N LEU A 95 10.35 11.45 0.61
CA LEU A 95 9.69 10.18 0.43
C LEU A 95 8.31 10.17 1.11
N ASP A 96 7.30 9.85 0.33
CA ASP A 96 5.90 9.84 0.74
C ASP A 96 5.62 8.78 1.82
N GLY A 97 5.10 9.22 2.97
CA GLY A 97 4.87 8.36 4.13
C GLY A 97 6.12 8.00 4.92
N VAL A 98 7.31 8.51 4.52
CA VAL A 98 8.59 8.27 5.19
C VAL A 98 9.17 9.59 5.72
N ASP A 99 9.45 10.53 4.82
CA ASP A 99 10.02 11.85 5.17
C ASP A 99 8.94 12.90 5.44
N ILE A 100 7.73 12.67 4.91
CA ILE A 100 6.60 13.59 5.06
C ILE A 100 5.29 12.82 5.27
N THR A 101 4.52 13.25 6.27
CA THR A 101 3.21 12.70 6.57
C THR A 101 2.10 13.49 5.86
N PRO A 102 0.90 12.92 5.68
CA PRO A 102 -0.24 13.66 5.16
C PRO A 102 -0.54 14.93 5.98
N GLU A 103 -0.51 14.84 7.31
CA GLU A 103 -0.75 15.98 8.21
C GLU A 103 0.28 17.11 7.99
N GLU A 104 1.56 16.76 7.90
CA GLU A 104 2.63 17.72 7.60
C GLU A 104 2.41 18.39 6.24
N PHE A 105 2.13 17.59 5.22
CA PHE A 105 1.94 18.06 3.86
C PHE A 105 0.79 19.06 3.76
N TYR A 106 -0.40 18.69 4.24
CA TYR A 106 -1.57 19.56 4.14
C TYR A 106 -1.45 20.81 5.03
N ARG A 107 -0.71 20.75 6.14
CA ARG A 107 -0.42 21.93 6.95
C ARG A 107 0.49 22.93 6.23
N ARG A 108 1.48 22.44 5.46
CA ARG A 108 2.43 23.27 4.71
C ARG A 108 1.87 23.78 3.38
N LEU A 109 0.99 23.02 2.74
CA LEU A 109 0.50 23.27 1.38
C LEU A 109 -0.12 24.68 1.16
N PRO A 110 -0.93 25.25 2.08
CA PRO A 110 -1.51 26.57 1.89
C PRO A 110 -0.49 27.70 1.78
N THR A 111 0.68 27.53 2.40
CA THR A 111 1.77 28.53 2.42
C THR A 111 2.89 28.20 1.44
N ALA A 112 2.74 27.14 0.63
CA ALA A 112 3.75 26.71 -0.32
C ALA A 112 4.04 27.78 -1.37
N THR A 113 5.32 27.97 -1.68
CA THR A 113 5.77 28.96 -2.67
C THR A 113 5.65 28.45 -4.10
N THR A 114 5.68 27.13 -4.25
CA THR A 114 5.61 26.43 -5.53
C THR A 114 4.59 25.29 -5.45
N HIS A 115 3.97 24.96 -6.58
CA HIS A 115 3.08 23.81 -6.62
C HIS A 115 3.93 22.52 -6.43
N PRO A 116 3.57 21.62 -5.50
CA PRO A 116 4.29 20.38 -5.35
C PRO A 116 4.27 19.56 -6.64
N THR A 117 5.34 18.85 -6.91
CA THR A 117 5.40 17.88 -8.02
C THR A 117 5.82 16.53 -7.46
N THR A 118 5.73 15.48 -8.27
CA THR A 118 6.00 14.11 -7.80
C THR A 118 6.78 13.34 -8.85
N SER A 119 7.56 12.37 -8.41
CA SER A 119 8.18 11.38 -9.29
C SER A 119 7.93 9.96 -8.79
N GLN A 120 7.80 9.04 -9.74
CA GLN A 120 7.76 7.61 -9.46
C GLN A 120 9.06 7.13 -8.79
N PRO A 121 9.06 5.97 -8.10
CA PRO A 121 10.27 5.36 -7.59
C PRO A 121 11.14 4.90 -8.77
N SER A 122 12.47 4.88 -8.60
CA SER A 122 13.36 4.39 -9.65
C SER A 122 13.25 2.86 -9.79
N PRO A 123 13.58 2.29 -10.98
CA PRO A 123 13.71 0.85 -11.14
C PRO A 123 14.68 0.23 -10.13
N GLY A 124 15.80 0.90 -9.85
CA GLY A 124 16.77 0.43 -8.84
C GLY A 124 16.15 0.28 -7.45
N ARG A 125 15.28 1.21 -7.05
CA ARG A 125 14.61 1.14 -5.74
C ARG A 125 13.65 -0.05 -5.64
N PHE A 126 12.90 -0.33 -6.71
CA PHE A 126 12.07 -1.53 -6.76
C PHE A 126 12.92 -2.80 -6.78
N ALA A 127 14.05 -2.81 -7.50
CA ALA A 127 14.94 -3.97 -7.59
C ALA A 127 15.54 -4.34 -6.23
N GLU A 128 15.94 -3.36 -5.43
CA GLU A 128 16.38 -3.57 -4.04
C GLU A 128 15.30 -4.28 -3.21
N VAL A 129 14.05 -3.80 -3.30
CA VAL A 129 12.92 -4.38 -2.55
C VAL A 129 12.62 -5.80 -3.01
N TYR A 130 12.58 -6.05 -4.33
CA TYR A 130 12.32 -7.38 -4.86
C TYR A 130 13.44 -8.37 -4.51
N ALA A 131 14.71 -7.96 -4.63
CA ALA A 131 15.85 -8.80 -4.28
C ALA A 131 15.77 -9.23 -2.81
N ALA A 132 15.54 -8.29 -1.89
CA ALA A 132 15.41 -8.58 -0.46
C ALA A 132 14.22 -9.51 -0.17
N LEU A 133 13.07 -9.31 -0.81
CA LEU A 133 11.90 -10.17 -0.58
C LEU A 133 12.11 -11.60 -1.12
N LEU A 134 12.79 -11.74 -2.26
CA LEU A 134 13.02 -13.02 -2.93
C LEU A 134 14.06 -13.92 -2.22
N GLU A 135 14.77 -13.39 -1.22
CA GLU A 135 15.62 -14.19 -0.33
C GLU A 135 14.78 -15.21 0.47
N ASP A 136 13.63 -14.79 0.99
CA ASP A 136 12.79 -15.59 1.89
C ASP A 136 11.40 -15.97 1.30
N HIS A 137 10.94 -15.29 0.25
CA HIS A 137 9.64 -15.54 -0.38
C HIS A 137 9.76 -16.28 -1.71
N GLU A 138 8.78 -17.11 -2.06
CA GLU A 138 8.81 -17.84 -3.35
C GLU A 138 8.68 -16.89 -4.54
N SER A 139 7.85 -15.86 -4.43
CA SER A 139 7.57 -14.90 -5.50
C SER A 139 7.07 -13.59 -4.94
N VAL A 140 7.02 -12.56 -5.79
CA VAL A 140 6.49 -11.23 -5.49
C VAL A 140 5.30 -10.95 -6.40
N VAL A 141 4.21 -10.46 -5.83
CA VAL A 141 3.12 -9.79 -6.57
C VAL A 141 3.15 -8.32 -6.21
N SER A 142 3.41 -7.49 -7.21
CA SER A 142 3.62 -6.05 -7.07
C SER A 142 2.49 -5.27 -7.76
N ILE A 143 1.63 -4.62 -6.97
CA ILE A 143 0.39 -3.97 -7.44
C ILE A 143 0.51 -2.47 -7.29
N HIS A 144 0.39 -1.73 -8.39
CA HIS A 144 0.72 -0.30 -8.41
C HIS A 144 -0.39 0.57 -8.96
N ILE A 145 -0.26 1.87 -8.67
CA ILE A 145 -1.05 2.94 -9.29
C ILE A 145 -1.16 2.75 -10.80
N SER A 146 -2.31 3.16 -11.35
CA SER A 146 -2.54 3.09 -12.79
C SER A 146 -1.36 3.62 -13.62
N GLU A 147 -0.93 2.84 -14.61
CA GLU A 147 0.13 3.23 -15.55
C GLU A 147 -0.24 4.49 -16.37
N LYS A 148 -1.53 4.84 -16.44
CA LYS A 148 -2.00 6.08 -17.08
C LYS A 148 -1.89 7.32 -16.19
N LEU A 149 -1.64 7.15 -14.90
CA LEU A 149 -1.44 8.24 -13.94
C LEU A 149 0.04 8.42 -13.60
N SER A 150 0.84 7.34 -13.64
CA SER A 150 2.25 7.35 -13.25
C SER A 150 3.07 6.30 -14.00
N GLY A 151 4.37 6.56 -14.20
CA GLY A 151 5.35 5.57 -14.69
C GLY A 151 5.81 4.54 -13.64
N THR A 152 5.10 4.43 -12.51
CA THR A 152 5.44 3.50 -11.41
C THR A 152 5.43 2.04 -11.89
N VAL A 153 4.40 1.63 -12.64
CA VAL A 153 4.29 0.27 -13.20
C VAL A 153 5.48 -0.05 -14.11
N ASP A 154 5.88 0.89 -14.97
CA ASP A 154 7.01 0.68 -15.87
C ASP A 154 8.35 0.57 -15.12
N SER A 155 8.49 1.35 -14.03
CA SER A 155 9.68 1.26 -13.17
C SER A 155 9.74 -0.08 -12.44
N ALA A 156 8.59 -0.55 -11.96
CA ALA A 156 8.43 -1.86 -11.35
C ALA A 156 8.69 -3.02 -12.33
N ARG A 157 8.25 -2.92 -13.59
CA ARG A 157 8.52 -3.91 -14.66
C ARG A 157 10.02 -3.99 -14.97
N GLN A 158 10.68 -2.85 -15.15
CA GLN A 158 12.14 -2.81 -15.36
C GLN A 158 12.89 -3.43 -14.18
N ALA A 159 12.44 -3.16 -12.95
CA ALA A 159 13.02 -3.78 -11.77
C ALA A 159 12.84 -5.30 -11.73
N ALA A 160 11.68 -5.81 -12.14
CA ALA A 160 11.45 -7.25 -12.26
C ALA A 160 12.44 -7.91 -13.25
N ASP A 161 12.69 -7.27 -14.40
CA ASP A 161 13.68 -7.72 -15.39
C ASP A 161 15.11 -7.70 -14.82
N MET A 162 15.44 -6.73 -13.97
CA MET A 162 16.75 -6.62 -13.31
C MET A 162 16.96 -7.66 -12.21
N THR A 163 15.90 -8.18 -11.59
CA THR A 163 15.98 -9.11 -10.45
C THR A 163 15.71 -10.56 -10.83
N ASP A 164 14.46 -10.89 -11.14
CA ASP A 164 14.02 -12.22 -11.54
C ASP A 164 12.61 -12.11 -12.16
N PRO A 165 12.51 -11.94 -13.49
CA PRO A 165 11.23 -11.73 -14.17
C PRO A 165 10.30 -12.96 -14.10
N LYS A 166 10.80 -14.13 -13.66
CA LYS A 166 9.96 -15.34 -13.48
C LYS A 166 9.27 -15.35 -12.12
N ARG A 167 9.84 -14.67 -11.13
CA ARG A 167 9.36 -14.68 -9.74
C ARG A 167 8.68 -13.36 -9.33
N VAL A 168 8.77 -12.31 -10.15
CA VAL A 168 8.11 -11.02 -9.89
C VAL A 168 6.98 -10.81 -10.89
N ARG A 169 5.75 -10.67 -10.38
CA ARG A 169 4.56 -10.34 -11.17
C ARG A 169 4.13 -8.90 -10.90
N VAL A 170 4.29 -8.03 -11.89
CA VAL A 170 3.88 -6.62 -11.79
C VAL A 170 2.48 -6.43 -12.37
N ILE A 171 1.59 -5.84 -11.59
CA ILE A 171 0.18 -5.64 -11.92
C ILE A 171 -0.12 -4.14 -11.97
N ASP A 172 -0.56 -3.68 -13.14
CA ASP A 172 -1.27 -2.40 -13.26
C ASP A 172 -2.68 -2.55 -12.66
N SER A 173 -2.95 -1.83 -11.57
CA SER A 173 -4.24 -1.88 -10.88
C SER A 173 -5.34 -1.12 -11.62
N GLU A 174 -4.98 -0.19 -12.52
CA GLU A 174 -5.88 0.81 -13.11
C GLU A 174 -6.62 1.71 -12.10
N VAL A 175 -6.16 1.76 -10.85
CA VAL A 175 -6.72 2.61 -9.79
C VAL A 175 -5.61 3.34 -9.02
N VAL A 176 -6.00 4.13 -8.02
CA VAL A 176 -5.10 4.89 -7.13
C VAL A 176 -5.76 5.01 -5.75
N SER A 177 -4.97 5.29 -4.71
CA SER A 177 -5.45 5.62 -3.36
C SER A 177 -6.35 4.53 -2.79
N MET A 178 -7.52 4.88 -2.27
CA MET A 178 -8.46 3.99 -1.59
C MET A 178 -8.66 2.63 -2.28
N SER A 179 -8.89 2.62 -3.59
CA SER A 179 -9.14 1.38 -4.34
C SER A 179 -7.86 0.57 -4.57
N LEU A 180 -6.70 1.22 -4.70
CA LEU A 180 -5.40 0.55 -4.73
C LEU A 180 -5.08 -0.08 -3.36
N GLY A 181 -5.40 0.62 -2.27
CA GLY A 181 -5.31 0.08 -0.91
C GLY A 181 -6.17 -1.17 -0.73
N LEU A 182 -7.45 -1.10 -1.12
CA LEU A 182 -8.38 -2.24 -1.02
C LEU A 182 -7.88 -3.48 -1.77
N ILE A 183 -7.48 -3.32 -3.04
CA ILE A 183 -7.06 -4.49 -3.83
C ILE A 183 -5.72 -5.06 -3.36
N THR A 184 -4.85 -4.22 -2.79
CA THR A 184 -3.60 -4.66 -2.14
C THR A 184 -3.89 -5.44 -0.85
N LEU A 185 -4.87 -5.01 -0.05
CA LEU A 185 -5.31 -5.76 1.15
C LEU A 185 -5.89 -7.12 0.78
N VAL A 186 -6.65 -7.21 -0.31
CA VAL A 186 -7.14 -8.49 -0.84
C VAL A 186 -5.97 -9.38 -1.26
N ALA A 187 -5.00 -8.85 -2.01
CA ALA A 187 -3.83 -9.62 -2.43
C ALA A 187 -3.03 -10.15 -1.23
N SER A 188 -2.84 -9.33 -0.19
CA SER A 188 -2.22 -9.75 1.07
C SER A 188 -3.00 -10.86 1.77
N ALA A 189 -4.33 -10.75 1.83
CA ALA A 189 -5.16 -11.78 2.43
C ALA A 189 -5.12 -13.11 1.65
N LEU A 190 -5.03 -13.06 0.31
CA LEU A 190 -4.87 -14.24 -0.54
C LEU A 190 -3.47 -14.88 -0.36
N ALA A 191 -2.42 -14.07 -0.26
CA ALA A 191 -1.07 -14.56 0.04
C ALA A 191 -0.99 -15.25 1.41
N ALA A 192 -1.68 -14.70 2.42
CA ALA A 192 -1.80 -15.31 3.75
C ALA A 192 -2.60 -16.62 3.76
N GLN A 193 -3.39 -16.89 2.71
CA GLN A 193 -4.09 -18.16 2.48
C GLN A 193 -3.27 -19.14 1.62
N ASP A 194 -1.96 -18.89 1.46
CA ASP A 194 -1.02 -19.72 0.69
C ASP A 194 -1.37 -19.88 -0.80
N LEU A 195 -2.12 -18.93 -1.38
CA LEU A 195 -2.31 -18.92 -2.83
C LEU A 195 -1.01 -18.56 -3.54
N ASP A 196 -0.77 -19.21 -4.67
CA ASP A 196 0.37 -18.87 -5.53
C ASP A 196 0.18 -17.53 -6.25
N ALA A 197 1.29 -16.98 -6.75
CA ALA A 197 1.31 -15.66 -7.38
C ALA A 197 0.45 -15.56 -8.65
N THR A 198 0.26 -16.68 -9.37
CA THR A 198 -0.59 -16.73 -10.56
C THR A 198 -2.07 -16.62 -10.17
N ALA A 199 -2.48 -17.34 -9.13
CA ALA A 199 -3.83 -17.30 -8.60
C ALA A 199 -4.16 -15.92 -8.02
N ILE A 200 -3.23 -15.32 -7.28
CA ILE A 200 -3.38 -13.95 -6.74
C ILE A 200 -3.52 -12.95 -7.90
N GLU A 201 -2.63 -13.00 -8.89
CA GLU A 201 -2.71 -12.12 -10.07
C GLU A 201 -4.06 -12.25 -10.78
N SER A 202 -4.49 -13.49 -11.04
CA SER A 202 -5.78 -13.77 -11.68
C SER A 202 -6.95 -13.19 -10.88
N ARG A 203 -6.94 -13.35 -9.56
CA ARG A 203 -7.99 -12.84 -8.68
C ARG A 203 -8.02 -11.32 -8.64
N VAL A 204 -6.85 -10.68 -8.53
CA VAL A 204 -6.71 -9.21 -8.57
C VAL A 204 -7.25 -8.66 -9.89
N ARG A 205 -6.86 -9.26 -11.03
CA ARG A 205 -7.34 -8.85 -12.36
C ARG A 205 -8.86 -9.03 -12.51
N ALA A 206 -9.41 -10.13 -12.00
CA ALA A 206 -10.84 -10.40 -12.06
C ALA A 206 -11.68 -9.43 -11.19
N MET A 207 -11.09 -8.87 -10.12
CA MET A 207 -11.77 -7.90 -9.25
C MET A 207 -11.75 -6.47 -9.79
N ARG A 208 -10.80 -6.12 -10.67
CA ARG A 208 -10.67 -4.76 -11.23
C ARG A 208 -11.97 -4.14 -11.77
N PRO A 209 -12.81 -4.84 -12.56
CA PRO A 209 -14.06 -4.26 -13.06
C PRO A 209 -15.10 -3.96 -11.97
N GLN A 210 -14.94 -4.53 -10.78
CA GLN A 210 -15.84 -4.38 -9.64
C GLN A 210 -15.29 -3.39 -8.60
N LEU A 211 -14.08 -2.86 -8.81
CA LEU A 211 -13.52 -1.78 -8.00
C LEU A 211 -14.04 -0.46 -8.52
N HIS A 212 -14.56 0.34 -7.61
CA HIS A 212 -15.07 1.67 -7.90
C HIS A 212 -14.35 2.70 -7.05
N THR A 213 -14.01 3.83 -7.66
CA THR A 213 -13.51 5.01 -6.96
C THR A 213 -14.44 6.16 -7.29
N TYR A 214 -15.12 6.72 -6.31
CA TYR A 214 -15.98 7.90 -6.47
C TYR A 214 -15.49 9.01 -5.57
N PHE A 215 -15.30 10.21 -6.09
CA PHE A 215 -14.77 11.31 -5.30
C PHE A 215 -15.21 12.67 -5.82
N SER A 216 -15.13 13.67 -4.95
CA SER A 216 -15.26 15.07 -5.33
C SER A 216 -14.02 15.84 -4.90
N VAL A 217 -13.75 16.94 -5.61
CA VAL A 217 -12.61 17.83 -5.36
C VAL A 217 -13.11 19.24 -5.13
N ALA A 218 -12.43 20.00 -4.28
CA ALA A 218 -12.73 21.41 -4.07
C ALA A 218 -12.52 22.23 -5.36
N THR A 219 -11.49 21.90 -6.14
CA THR A 219 -11.12 22.50 -7.42
C THR A 219 -10.43 21.48 -8.33
N LEU A 220 -10.59 21.62 -9.65
CA LEU A 220 -9.87 20.82 -10.64
C LEU A 220 -8.43 21.32 -10.89
N GLU A 221 -8.04 22.44 -10.28
CA GLU A 221 -6.76 23.10 -10.57
C GLU A 221 -5.54 22.24 -10.21
N PHE A 222 -5.58 21.51 -9.09
CA PHE A 222 -4.50 20.59 -8.71
C PHE A 222 -4.34 19.47 -9.73
N LEU A 223 -5.46 18.86 -10.14
CA LEU A 223 -5.46 17.78 -11.14
C LEU A 223 -4.93 18.30 -12.48
N ARG A 224 -5.27 19.55 -12.84
CA ARG A 224 -4.82 20.20 -14.06
C ARG A 224 -3.32 20.49 -14.01
N ARG A 225 -2.82 21.14 -12.95
CA ARG A 225 -1.40 21.48 -12.77
C ARG A 225 -0.52 20.25 -12.66
N GLY A 226 -1.01 19.24 -11.96
CA GLY A 226 -0.38 17.94 -11.83
C GLY A 226 -0.39 17.12 -13.12
N GLY A 227 -1.21 17.48 -14.12
CA GLY A 227 -1.35 16.76 -15.39
C GLY A 227 -2.15 15.46 -15.30
N ARG A 228 -2.78 15.17 -14.16
CA ARG A 228 -3.54 13.93 -13.89
C ARG A 228 -5.06 14.12 -13.97
N ILE A 229 -5.50 15.25 -14.52
CA ILE A 229 -6.93 15.55 -14.73
C ILE A 229 -7.65 14.58 -15.67
N GLY A 230 -6.91 13.90 -16.55
CA GLY A 230 -7.47 12.90 -17.46
C GLY A 230 -8.63 13.45 -18.30
N ARG A 231 -9.72 12.68 -18.34
CA ARG A 231 -10.94 13.02 -19.07
C ARG A 231 -11.70 14.19 -18.41
N ALA A 232 -11.38 14.54 -17.17
CA ALA A 232 -11.98 15.69 -16.49
C ALA A 232 -11.49 17.04 -17.02
N SER A 233 -10.50 17.04 -17.91
CA SER A 233 -10.11 18.21 -18.70
C SER A 233 -11.28 18.82 -19.48
N ALA A 234 -12.27 18.00 -19.89
CA ALA A 234 -13.49 18.45 -20.56
C ALA A 234 -14.40 19.35 -19.70
N LEU A 235 -14.12 19.45 -18.39
CA LEU A 235 -14.84 20.35 -17.48
C LEU A 235 -14.19 21.74 -17.40
N LEU A 236 -12.94 21.89 -17.88
CA LEU A 236 -12.22 23.16 -17.89
C LEU A 236 -12.93 24.15 -18.83
N GLY A 237 -13.13 25.38 -18.35
CA GLY A 237 -13.78 26.45 -19.13
C GLY A 237 -15.31 26.46 -19.09
N SER A 238 -15.96 25.54 -18.37
CA SER A 238 -17.39 25.65 -18.13
C SER A 238 -17.70 26.83 -17.18
N VAL A 239 -18.60 27.72 -17.61
CA VAL A 239 -18.90 29.03 -17.01
C VAL A 239 -19.54 28.95 -15.60
N LEU A 240 -19.84 27.76 -15.06
CA LEU A 240 -20.63 27.62 -13.83
C LEU A 240 -19.92 26.92 -12.67
N GLN A 241 -20.17 27.49 -11.49
CA GLN A 241 -19.96 27.05 -10.10
C GLN A 241 -20.48 25.63 -9.81
N VAL A 242 -20.06 24.60 -10.56
CA VAL A 242 -20.44 23.21 -10.32
C VAL A 242 -19.30 22.45 -9.63
N LYS A 243 -19.67 21.60 -8.67
CA LYS A 243 -18.75 20.64 -8.05
C LYS A 243 -18.89 19.31 -8.79
N PRO A 244 -17.79 18.75 -9.34
CA PRO A 244 -17.88 17.49 -10.06
C PRO A 244 -17.94 16.31 -9.09
N VAL A 245 -18.70 15.29 -9.45
CA VAL A 245 -18.49 13.92 -8.97
C VAL A 245 -17.63 13.23 -10.03
N LEU A 246 -16.48 12.74 -9.61
CA LEU A 246 -15.47 12.12 -10.44
C LEU A 246 -15.38 10.63 -10.09
N CYS A 247 -14.84 9.86 -11.03
CA CYS A 247 -14.44 8.48 -10.80
C CYS A 247 -13.10 8.17 -11.47
N ILE A 248 -12.53 7.02 -11.12
CA ILE A 248 -11.46 6.40 -11.92
C ILE A 248 -12.10 5.39 -12.86
N ARG A 249 -11.86 5.55 -14.17
CA ARG A 249 -12.35 4.64 -15.21
C ARG A 249 -11.26 4.43 -16.24
N ASP A 250 -10.99 3.17 -16.58
CA ASP A 250 -9.90 2.78 -17.49
C ASP A 250 -8.56 3.40 -17.06
N GLY A 251 -8.27 3.47 -15.75
CA GLY A 251 -7.03 4.07 -15.24
C GLY A 251 -6.98 5.61 -15.23
N LEU A 252 -8.06 6.31 -15.59
CA LEU A 252 -8.06 7.78 -15.72
C LEU A 252 -9.14 8.45 -14.86
N VAL A 253 -8.82 9.63 -14.34
CA VAL A 253 -9.80 10.55 -13.75
C VAL A 253 -10.85 10.91 -14.80
N THR A 254 -12.10 10.62 -14.49
CA THR A 254 -13.24 10.72 -15.41
C THR A 254 -14.42 11.42 -14.74
N PRO A 255 -15.05 12.42 -15.37
CA PRO A 255 -16.29 13.01 -14.89
C PRO A 255 -17.40 11.97 -14.89
N LEU A 256 -18.13 11.88 -13.78
CA LEU A 256 -19.33 11.08 -13.69
C LEU A 256 -20.56 11.98 -13.75
N GLU A 257 -20.64 12.97 -12.85
CA GLU A 257 -21.79 13.88 -12.73
C GLU A 257 -21.34 15.30 -12.37
N ARG A 258 -22.22 16.28 -12.61
CA ARG A 258 -22.03 17.69 -12.21
C ARG A 258 -23.14 18.10 -11.26
N VAL A 259 -22.77 18.56 -10.07
CA VAL A 259 -23.73 19.04 -9.06
C VAL A 259 -23.42 20.47 -8.64
N ARG A 260 -24.37 21.11 -7.95
CA ARG A 260 -24.26 22.56 -7.62
C ARG A 260 -23.43 22.87 -6.38
N THR A 261 -23.35 21.96 -5.42
CA THR A 261 -22.68 22.18 -4.14
C THR A 261 -21.82 20.98 -3.77
N PHE A 262 -20.85 21.20 -2.88
CA PHE A 262 -19.96 20.13 -2.43
C PHE A 262 -20.72 19.07 -1.63
N ASP A 263 -21.63 19.47 -0.74
CA ASP A 263 -22.50 18.54 -0.01
C ASP A 263 -23.31 17.62 -0.91
N ARG A 264 -23.86 18.16 -2.01
CA ARG A 264 -24.57 17.33 -3.01
C ARG A 264 -23.64 16.35 -3.70
N ALA A 265 -22.37 16.70 -3.89
CA ALA A 265 -21.38 15.81 -4.50
C ALA A 265 -21.07 14.64 -3.56
N LEU A 266 -20.90 14.93 -2.26
CA LEU A 266 -20.66 13.90 -1.23
C LEU A 266 -21.86 12.99 -1.04
N ASN A 267 -23.09 13.53 -1.02
CA ASN A 267 -24.30 12.71 -0.97
C ASN A 267 -24.38 11.79 -2.18
N ARG A 268 -23.99 12.29 -3.37
CA ARG A 268 -23.96 11.46 -4.57
C ARG A 268 -22.89 10.37 -4.51
N VAL A 269 -21.71 10.64 -3.94
CA VAL A 269 -20.68 9.61 -3.65
C VAL A 269 -21.24 8.52 -2.73
N VAL A 270 -22.01 8.88 -1.70
CA VAL A 270 -22.68 7.93 -0.81
C VAL A 270 -23.70 7.09 -1.57
N GLU A 271 -24.56 7.72 -2.37
CA GLU A 271 -25.57 7.02 -3.19
C GLU A 271 -24.93 6.01 -4.14
N LEU A 272 -23.91 6.43 -4.92
CA LEU A 272 -23.18 5.55 -5.84
C LEU A 272 -22.52 4.38 -5.10
N THR A 273 -21.98 4.62 -3.91
CA THR A 273 -21.39 3.54 -3.09
C THR A 273 -22.47 2.57 -2.60
N ARG A 274 -23.68 3.05 -2.27
CA ARG A 274 -24.80 2.19 -1.87
C ARG A 274 -25.29 1.32 -3.03
N GLU A 275 -25.22 1.81 -4.27
CA GLU A 275 -25.55 1.03 -5.46
C GLU A 275 -24.64 -0.21 -5.61
N VAL A 276 -23.41 -0.18 -5.09
CA VAL A 276 -22.45 -1.32 -5.11
C VAL A 276 -22.87 -2.46 -4.17
N ASN A 277 -23.63 -2.18 -3.11
CA ASN A 277 -23.96 -3.12 -2.04
C ASN A 277 -24.63 -4.41 -2.53
N ASN A 278 -25.59 -4.30 -3.47
CA ASN A 278 -26.38 -5.43 -3.98
C ASN A 278 -26.96 -6.36 -2.88
N GLY A 279 -27.16 -5.83 -1.66
CA GLY A 279 -27.64 -6.59 -0.49
C GLY A 279 -26.62 -7.55 0.15
N LYS A 280 -25.33 -7.44 -0.18
CA LYS A 280 -24.26 -8.35 0.27
C LYS A 280 -23.21 -7.70 1.19
N GLY A 281 -23.30 -6.40 1.40
CA GLY A 281 -22.29 -5.60 2.08
C GLY A 281 -21.26 -5.02 1.10
N VAL A 282 -20.53 -4.02 1.56
CA VAL A 282 -19.48 -3.34 0.79
C VAL A 282 -18.18 -3.32 1.59
N CYS A 283 -17.06 -3.58 0.91
CA CYS A 283 -15.74 -3.25 1.44
C CYS A 283 -15.34 -1.87 0.94
N LEU A 284 -15.10 -0.92 1.83
CA LEU A 284 -14.82 0.46 1.44
C LEU A 284 -13.77 1.16 2.30
N ILE A 285 -13.07 2.10 1.66
CA ILE A 285 -12.16 3.05 2.29
C ILE A 285 -12.63 4.45 1.90
N VAL A 286 -12.92 5.29 2.89
CA VAL A 286 -13.18 6.72 2.71
C VAL A 286 -11.84 7.45 2.78
N GLY A 287 -11.46 8.10 1.68
CA GLY A 287 -10.26 8.91 1.59
C GLY A 287 -10.57 10.40 1.70
N HIS A 288 -9.71 11.19 2.34
CA HIS A 288 -9.80 12.65 2.33
C HIS A 288 -8.46 13.38 2.25
N ALA A 289 -8.46 14.58 1.67
CA ALA A 289 -7.32 15.49 1.73
C ALA A 289 -7.68 16.67 2.63
N ASP A 290 -7.23 16.66 3.89
CA ASP A 290 -7.54 17.70 4.88
C ASP A 290 -9.05 18.00 5.07
N ALA A 291 -9.90 16.98 4.91
CA ALA A 291 -11.36 17.07 5.04
C ALA A 291 -11.92 15.98 5.96
N GLN A 292 -11.30 15.78 7.14
CA GLN A 292 -11.62 14.72 8.09
C GLN A 292 -13.11 14.68 8.46
N ALA A 293 -13.71 15.83 8.81
CA ALA A 293 -15.11 15.89 9.25
C ALA A 293 -16.11 15.43 8.17
N ASP A 294 -15.84 15.79 6.90
CA ASP A 294 -16.64 15.36 5.77
C ASP A 294 -16.46 13.86 5.48
N ALA A 295 -15.23 13.36 5.61
CA ALA A 295 -14.93 11.93 5.48
C ALA A 295 -15.66 11.10 6.54
N GLU A 296 -15.66 11.57 7.79
CA GLU A 296 -16.39 10.94 8.89
C GLU A 296 -17.90 10.96 8.68
N ARG A 297 -18.44 12.05 8.10
CA ARG A 297 -19.86 12.09 7.71
C ARG A 297 -20.18 11.03 6.68
N VAL A 298 -19.40 10.96 5.60
CA VAL A 298 -19.55 9.94 4.55
C VAL A 298 -19.42 8.53 5.13
N GLY A 299 -18.45 8.31 6.02
CA GLY A 299 -18.25 7.03 6.71
C GLY A 299 -19.47 6.61 7.54
N ARG A 300 -20.03 7.51 8.36
CA ARG A 300 -21.26 7.25 9.12
C ARG A 300 -22.46 6.89 8.23
N GLU A 301 -22.60 7.55 7.08
CA GLU A 301 -23.70 7.25 6.15
C GLU A 301 -23.57 5.91 5.44
N LEU A 302 -22.36 5.36 5.36
CA LEU A 302 -22.04 4.09 4.69
C LEU A 302 -21.83 2.91 5.66
N GLU A 303 -21.60 3.18 6.95
CA GLU A 303 -21.45 2.17 8.00
C GLU A 303 -22.55 1.09 7.98
N PRO A 304 -23.85 1.40 7.79
CA PRO A 304 -24.90 0.38 7.81
C PRO A 304 -24.78 -0.70 6.72
N ILE A 305 -24.04 -0.44 5.64
CA ILE A 305 -23.81 -1.39 4.54
C ILE A 305 -22.38 -1.92 4.50
N ALA A 306 -21.52 -1.51 5.43
CA ALA A 306 -20.10 -1.83 5.40
C ALA A 306 -19.80 -3.20 6.02
N ASP A 307 -19.23 -4.10 5.22
CA ASP A 307 -18.44 -5.22 5.74
C ASP A 307 -17.11 -4.70 6.28
N THR A 308 -16.47 -3.84 5.48
CA THR A 308 -15.21 -3.17 5.79
C THR A 308 -15.38 -1.67 5.61
N LEU A 309 -14.94 -0.89 6.60
CA LEU A 309 -14.95 0.57 6.58
C LEU A 309 -13.65 1.07 7.21
N MET A 310 -12.87 1.81 6.43
CA MET A 310 -11.73 2.59 6.92
C MET A 310 -11.91 4.06 6.51
N ILE A 311 -11.35 4.96 7.31
CA ILE A 311 -11.27 6.38 6.98
C ILE A 311 -9.80 6.78 7.11
N GLN A 312 -9.22 7.36 6.06
CA GLN A 312 -7.80 7.71 6.04
C GLN A 312 -7.50 8.96 5.20
N PRO A 313 -6.46 9.71 5.55
CA PRO A 313 -6.00 10.80 4.71
C PRO A 313 -5.34 10.29 3.43
N LEU A 314 -5.47 11.04 2.34
CA LEU A 314 -4.70 10.86 1.11
C LEU A 314 -3.25 11.25 1.34
N GLY A 315 -2.32 10.43 0.87
CA GLY A 315 -0.89 10.66 0.95
C GLY A 315 -0.44 11.92 0.20
N PRO A 316 0.66 12.56 0.63
CA PRO A 316 1.24 13.73 -0.03
C PRO A 316 1.36 13.64 -1.56
N VAL A 317 1.72 12.47 -2.11
CA VAL A 317 1.85 12.31 -3.57
C VAL A 317 0.49 12.39 -4.26
N VAL A 318 -0.54 11.71 -3.74
CA VAL A 318 -1.90 11.80 -4.29
C VAL A 318 -2.45 13.21 -4.06
N GLY A 319 -2.24 13.78 -2.87
CA GLY A 319 -2.65 15.13 -2.48
C GLY A 319 -2.05 16.23 -3.34
N ALA A 320 -0.82 16.09 -3.83
CA ALA A 320 -0.19 17.03 -4.76
C ALA A 320 -0.96 17.16 -6.09
N HIS A 321 -1.67 16.11 -6.52
CA HIS A 321 -2.48 16.12 -7.74
C HIS A 321 -3.97 16.32 -7.46
N ALA A 322 -4.50 15.79 -6.37
CA ALA A 322 -5.93 15.88 -6.07
C ALA A 322 -6.30 17.21 -5.37
N GLY A 323 -5.36 17.79 -4.62
CA GLY A 323 -5.53 19.01 -3.84
C GLY A 323 -6.21 18.79 -2.48
N PRO A 324 -6.22 19.81 -1.60
CA PRO A 324 -6.98 19.78 -0.35
C PRO A 324 -8.48 19.86 -0.61
N GLY A 325 -9.28 19.39 0.34
CA GLY A 325 -10.74 19.32 0.26
C GLY A 325 -11.28 18.17 -0.59
N VAL A 326 -10.43 17.21 -0.97
CA VAL A 326 -10.89 15.98 -1.62
C VAL A 326 -11.59 15.11 -0.59
N VAL A 327 -12.72 14.52 -0.97
CA VAL A 327 -13.35 13.42 -0.23
C VAL A 327 -13.83 12.39 -1.26
N GLY A 328 -13.57 11.13 -0.99
CA GLY A 328 -13.96 10.04 -1.88
C GLY A 328 -14.04 8.69 -1.19
N VAL A 329 -14.51 7.72 -1.95
CA VAL A 329 -14.68 6.34 -1.53
C VAL A 329 -14.10 5.43 -2.61
N GLY A 330 -13.17 4.57 -2.21
CA GLY A 330 -12.87 3.35 -2.94
C GLY A 330 -13.73 2.21 -2.39
N CYS A 331 -14.34 1.39 -3.25
CA CYS A 331 -15.21 0.31 -2.80
C CYS A 331 -15.33 -0.86 -3.80
N TYR A 332 -15.76 -2.01 -3.29
CA TYR A 332 -16.23 -3.16 -4.07
C TYR A 332 -17.25 -4.00 -3.27
N PRO A 333 -18.07 -4.85 -3.93
CA PRO A 333 -19.02 -5.74 -3.26
C PRO A 333 -18.34 -6.76 -2.34
N ALA A 334 -18.78 -6.86 -1.08
CA ALA A 334 -18.10 -7.69 -0.07
C ALA A 334 -18.14 -9.20 -0.39
N ASP A 335 -19.12 -9.68 -1.16
CA ASP A 335 -19.24 -11.08 -1.58
C ASP A 335 -18.15 -11.51 -2.57
N LEU A 336 -17.41 -10.57 -3.18
CA LEU A 336 -16.21 -10.92 -3.94
C LEU A 336 -15.09 -11.38 -3.02
N PHE A 337 -14.82 -10.63 -1.95
CA PHE A 337 -13.82 -11.00 -0.96
C PHE A 337 -14.02 -10.15 0.30
N PRO A 338 -14.59 -10.69 1.38
CA PRO A 338 -14.78 -9.90 2.60
C PRO A 338 -13.43 -9.68 3.28
N LEU A 339 -13.14 -8.43 3.66
CA LEU A 339 -11.94 -8.09 4.41
C LEU A 339 -12.21 -8.05 5.92
N GLY A 340 -13.46 -7.84 6.33
CA GLY A 340 -13.89 -7.79 7.73
C GLY A 340 -13.21 -6.72 8.58
N ILE A 341 -12.68 -5.64 7.98
CA ILE A 341 -11.98 -4.57 8.70
C ILE A 341 -13.00 -3.50 9.08
N LYS A 342 -13.45 -3.51 10.33
CA LYS A 342 -14.30 -2.44 10.86
C LYS A 342 -13.45 -1.40 11.60
N PRO A 343 -13.89 -0.13 11.67
CA PRO A 343 -13.26 0.84 12.54
C PRO A 343 -13.26 0.28 13.96
N ALA A 344 -12.14 0.41 14.68
CA ALA A 344 -12.26 0.54 16.12
C ALA A 344 -13.10 1.80 16.32
N LEU A 345 -14.38 1.65 16.68
CA LEU A 345 -15.24 2.76 17.03
C LEU A 345 -14.41 3.72 17.87
N SER A 346 -14.22 4.95 17.37
CA SER A 346 -13.57 6.02 18.12
C SER A 346 -14.16 5.97 19.52
N SER A 347 -13.33 5.56 20.49
CA SER A 347 -13.72 5.56 21.89
C SER A 347 -14.15 6.99 22.17
N ALA A 348 -15.45 7.16 22.41
CA ALA A 348 -16.05 8.44 22.72
C ALA A 348 -15.14 9.21 23.67
N ALA A 349 -14.92 10.48 23.34
CA ALA A 349 -14.22 11.43 24.18
C ALA A 349 -14.64 11.26 25.65
N THR A 350 -13.80 10.59 26.43
CA THR A 350 -13.83 10.69 27.89
C THR A 350 -13.20 12.03 28.22
N SER A 351 -14.01 13.07 28.10
CA SER A 351 -13.71 14.33 28.79
C SER A 351 -13.63 13.99 30.28
N PRO A 352 -12.53 14.32 30.98
CA PRO A 352 -12.52 14.19 32.43
C PRO A 352 -13.60 15.11 33.02
N PRO A 353 -14.25 14.71 34.13
CA PRO A 353 -15.23 15.58 34.77
C PRO A 353 -14.54 16.91 35.12
N ARG A 354 -15.13 18.02 34.68
CA ARG A 354 -14.73 19.35 35.14
C ARG A 354 -14.90 19.37 36.66
N ALA A 355 -13.80 19.63 37.36
CA ALA A 355 -13.78 19.95 38.79
C ALA A 355 -14.33 21.35 39.04
#